data_AF-A0A2V4W162-F1
#
_entry.id   AF-A0A2V4W162-F1
#
_cell.length_a   1.000
_cell.length_b   1.000
_cell.length_c   1.000
_cell.angle_alpha   90.00
_cell.angle_beta   90.00
_cell.angle_gamma   90.00
#
_symmetry.space_group_name_H-M   'P 1'
#
loop_
_entity.id
_entity.type
_entity.pdbx_description
1 polymer ?
#
loop_
_entity_poly.entity_id
_entity_poly.type
_entity_poly.pdbx_seq_one_letter_code
_entity_poly.pdbx_strand_id
1 'polypeptide(L)'
;MSNNITMDLDQLLQAERELDLILSELKENEREARKLYEKLNAWKGQSATKLRIKVEVFFYQLDTRTQQLLKQKQEMLEAIQRIKDADGSY
;
A
#
# COMPACT_ATOMS: atom_id res chain seq x y z
N MET A 1 -18.11 -27.59 -11.18
CA MET A 1 -17.42 -26.90 -10.07
C MET A 1 -16.45 -25.82 -10.57
N SER A 2 -16.08 -25.80 -11.85
CA SER A 2 -15.10 -24.85 -12.39
C SER A 2 -15.58 -23.39 -12.50
N ASN A 3 -16.85 -23.12 -12.82
CA ASN A 3 -17.34 -21.74 -12.99
C ASN A 3 -17.29 -20.85 -11.74
N ASN A 4 -17.44 -21.42 -10.54
CA ASN A 4 -17.38 -20.62 -9.31
C ASN A 4 -15.93 -20.20 -8.97
N ILE A 5 -14.96 -21.09 -9.21
CA ILE A 5 -13.55 -20.83 -8.92
C ILE A 5 -12.97 -19.79 -9.88
N THR A 6 -13.37 -19.81 -11.16
CA THR A 6 -12.97 -18.78 -12.13
C THR A 6 -13.50 -17.40 -11.76
N MET A 7 -14.74 -17.31 -11.23
CA MET A 7 -15.32 -16.05 -10.76
C MET A 7 -14.59 -15.51 -9.53
N ASP A 8 -14.19 -16.38 -8.60
CA ASP A 8 -13.39 -15.99 -7.42
C ASP A 8 -11.97 -15.52 -7.79
N LEU A 9 -11.35 -16.14 -8.80
CA LEU A 9 -10.03 -15.77 -9.28
C LEU A 9 -10.02 -14.37 -9.94
N ASP A 10 -11.01 -14.07 -10.78
CA ASP A 10 -11.13 -12.75 -11.41
C ASP A 10 -11.37 -11.64 -10.38
N GLN A 11 -12.15 -11.91 -9.33
CA GLN A 11 -12.35 -10.98 -8.23
C GLN A 11 -11.07 -10.72 -7.44
N LEU A 12 -10.26 -11.76 -7.18
CA LEU A 12 -8.96 -11.62 -6.52
C LEU A 12 -7.96 -10.81 -7.38
N LEU A 13 -7.94 -11.05 -8.69
CA LEU A 13 -7.11 -10.26 -9.62
C LEU A 13 -7.57 -8.80 -9.72
N GLN A 14 -8.88 -8.55 -9.61
CA GLN A 14 -9.39 -7.19 -9.54
C GLN A 14 -8.96 -6.48 -8.24
N ALA A 15 -9.10 -7.14 -7.10
CA ALA A 15 -8.64 -6.60 -5.82
C ALA A 15 -7.13 -6.30 -5.81
N GLU A 16 -6.32 -7.09 -6.54
CA GLU A 16 -4.87 -6.87 -6.66
C GLU A 16 -4.54 -5.58 -7.39
N ARG A 17 -5.25 -5.32 -8.50
CA ARG A 17 -5.12 -4.07 -9.25
C ARG A 17 -5.57 -2.85 -8.45
N GLU A 18 -6.66 -2.99 -7.69
CA GLU A 18 -7.14 -1.91 -6.81
C GLU A 18 -6.14 -1.60 -5.69
N LEU A 19 -5.52 -2.63 -5.09
CA LEU A 19 -4.45 -2.46 -4.11
C LEU A 19 -3.23 -1.75 -4.72
N ASP A 20 -2.85 -2.06 -5.96
CA ASP A 20 -1.76 -1.39 -6.66
C ASP A 20 -2.01 0.10 -6.90
N LEU A 21 -3.24 0.44 -7.29
CA LEU A 21 -3.66 1.83 -7.43
C LEU A 21 -3.53 2.58 -6.10
N ILE A 22 -4.06 1.99 -5.01
CA ILE A 22 -3.98 2.57 -3.66
C ILE A 22 -2.52 2.75 -3.23
N LEU A 23 -1.66 1.75 -3.43
CA LEU A 23 -0.24 1.83 -3.09
C LEU A 23 0.49 2.91 -3.89
N SER A 24 0.17 3.05 -5.18
CA SER A 24 0.73 4.10 -6.03
C SER A 24 0.32 5.49 -5.56
N GLU A 25 -0.96 5.69 -5.23
CA GLU A 25 -1.47 6.96 -4.70
C GLU A 25 -0.85 7.31 -3.35
N LEU A 26 -0.75 6.35 -2.43
CA LEU A 26 -0.09 6.54 -1.13
C LEU A 26 1.36 6.98 -1.29
N LYS A 27 2.09 6.36 -2.24
CA LYS A 27 3.49 6.70 -2.52
C LYS A 27 3.63 8.10 -3.11
N GLU A 28 2.72 8.53 -3.97
CA GLU A 28 2.76 9.89 -4.51
C GLU A 28 2.43 10.93 -3.44
N ASN A 29 1.41 10.68 -2.61
CA ASN A 29 1.06 11.53 -1.47
C ASN A 29 2.23 11.63 -0.47
N GLU A 30 2.94 10.54 -0.21
CA GLU A 30 4.16 10.55 0.61
C GLU A 30 5.23 11.47 -0.01
N ARG A 31 5.47 11.34 -1.32
CA ARG A 31 6.45 12.15 -2.04
C ARG A 31 6.13 13.64 -1.94
N GLU A 32 4.87 14.03 -2.11
CA GLU A 32 4.43 15.41 -1.96
C GLU A 32 4.60 15.92 -0.53
N ALA A 33 4.18 15.13 0.46
CA ALA A 33 4.35 15.48 1.86
C ALA A 33 5.85 15.65 2.20
N ARG A 34 6.75 14.82 1.66
CA ARG A 34 8.21 14.96 1.86
C ARG A 34 8.76 16.26 1.29
N LYS A 35 8.31 16.68 0.10
CA LYS A 35 8.68 17.99 -0.47
C LYS A 35 8.21 19.15 0.42
N LEU A 36 7.04 19.04 1.03
CA LEU A 36 6.53 20.05 1.97
C LEU A 36 7.32 20.06 3.28
N TYR A 37 7.70 18.88 3.78
CA TYR A 37 8.55 18.73 4.96
C TYR A 37 9.94 19.35 4.75
N GLU A 38 10.56 19.18 3.59
CA GLU A 38 11.84 19.83 3.28
C GLU A 38 11.76 21.36 3.36
N LYS A 39 10.65 21.95 2.91
CA LYS A 39 10.41 23.39 3.04
C LYS A 39 10.27 23.83 4.50
N LEU A 40 9.77 22.95 5.38
CA LEU A 40 9.71 23.24 6.82
C LEU A 40 11.11 23.38 7.43
N ASN A 41 12.18 22.84 6.85
CA ASN A 41 13.54 22.97 7.40
C ASN A 41 14.05 24.43 7.45
N ALA A 42 13.56 25.30 6.57
CA ALA A 42 13.88 26.72 6.61
C ALA A 42 13.16 27.48 7.75
N TRP A 43 12.07 26.92 8.28
CA TRP A 43 11.27 27.56 9.32
C TRP A 43 11.83 27.30 10.72
N LYS A 44 12.17 28.37 11.45
CA LYS A 44 12.69 28.31 12.82
C LYS A 44 11.59 28.58 13.85
N GLY A 45 11.79 28.05 15.06
CA GLY A 45 10.92 28.29 16.22
C GLY A 45 10.16 27.05 16.70
N GLN A 46 9.55 27.17 17.87
CA GLN A 46 8.92 26.05 18.58
C GLN A 46 7.73 25.44 17.82
N SER A 47 6.98 26.27 17.09
CA SER A 47 5.86 25.83 16.23
C SER A 47 6.34 24.98 15.05
N ALA A 48 7.47 25.34 14.44
CA ALA A 48 8.09 24.55 13.37
C ALA A 48 8.53 23.18 13.89
N THR A 49 9.15 23.12 15.08
CA THR A 49 9.55 21.86 15.72
C THR A 49 8.33 20.97 16.01
N LYS A 50 7.26 21.52 16.58
CA LYS A 50 6.02 20.75 16.83
C LYS A 50 5.42 20.20 15.54
N LEU A 51 5.46 20.98 14.45
CA LEU A 51 4.95 20.53 13.16
C LEU A 51 5.84 19.44 12.55
N ARG A 52 7.18 19.55 12.62
CA ARG A 52 8.10 18.50 12.16
C ARG A 52 7.84 17.17 12.83
N ILE A 53 7.69 17.16 14.16
CA ILE A 53 7.38 15.94 14.93
C ILE A 53 6.07 15.31 14.44
N LYS A 54 5.01 16.11 14.24
CA LYS A 54 3.73 15.59 13.73
C LYS A 54 3.87 14.97 12.34
N VAL A 55 4.65 15.61 11.46
CA VAL A 55 4.88 15.13 10.09
C VAL A 55 5.75 13.86 10.09
N GLU A 56 6.75 13.77 10.97
CA GLU A 56 7.55 12.55 11.15
C GLU A 56 6.72 11.37 11.64
N VAL A 57 5.83 11.60 12.62
CA VAL A 57 4.87 10.59 13.08
C VAL A 57 3.93 10.16 11.95
N PHE A 58 3.44 11.11 11.15
CA PHE A 58 2.62 10.82 9.98
C PHE A 58 3.36 9.94 8.98
N PHE A 59 4.62 10.24 8.64
CA PHE A 59 5.42 9.41 7.73
C PHE A 59 5.65 8.01 8.27
N TYR A 60 5.95 7.88 9.57
CA TYR A 60 6.14 6.58 10.20
C TYR A 60 4.87 5.72 10.14
N GLN A 61 3.71 6.31 10.41
CA GLN A 61 2.42 5.62 10.31
C GLN A 61 2.09 5.23 8.87
N LEU A 62 2.37 6.13 7.92
CA LEU A 62 2.14 5.90 6.49
C LEU A 62 3.00 4.75 5.96
N ASP A 63 4.29 4.72 6.31
CA ASP A 63 5.20 3.63 5.93
C ASP A 63 4.73 2.30 6.55
N THR A 64 4.41 2.30 7.85
CA THR A 64 3.87 1.11 8.54
C THR A 64 2.63 0.57 7.83
N ARG A 65 1.70 1.44 7.44
CA ARG A 65 0.48 1.04 6.73
C ARG A 65 0.77 0.53 5.32
N THR A 66 1.71 1.14 4.62
CA THR A 66 2.17 0.71 3.28
C THR A 66 2.78 -0.68 3.34
N GLN A 67 3.64 -0.96 4.33
CA GLN A 67 4.23 -2.29 4.53
C GLN A 67 3.16 -3.35 4.84
N GLN A 68 2.13 -3.00 5.63
CA GLN A 68 1.00 -3.91 5.88
C GLN A 68 0.24 -4.25 4.60
N LEU A 69 -0.07 -3.26 3.77
CA LEU A 69 -0.77 -3.46 2.49
C LEU A 69 0.07 -4.28 1.52
N LEU A 70 1.38 -4.04 1.44
CA LEU A 70 2.30 -4.85 0.63
C LEU A 70 2.32 -6.30 1.08
N LYS A 71 2.35 -6.54 2.40
CA LYS A 71 2.28 -7.90 2.94
C LYS A 71 0.96 -8.59 2.59
N GLN A 72 -0.17 -7.89 2.73
CA GLN A 72 -1.49 -8.42 2.36
C GLN A 72 -1.57 -8.73 0.87
N LYS A 73 -1.01 -7.86 0.02
CA LYS A 73 -0.90 -8.09 -1.42
C LYS A 73 -0.12 -9.38 -1.71
N GLN A 74 1.03 -9.56 -1.06
CA GLN A 74 1.87 -10.74 -1.23
C GLN A 74 1.13 -12.03 -0.80
N GLU A 75 0.46 -12.02 0.35
CA GLU A 75 -0.35 -13.15 0.82
C GLU A 75 -1.47 -13.50 -0.18
N MET A 76 -2.09 -12.49 -0.79
CA MET A 76 -3.14 -12.69 -1.80
C MET A 76 -2.59 -13.28 -3.10
N LEU A 77 -1.42 -12.82 -3.58
CA LEU A 77 -0.75 -13.40 -4.75
C LEU A 77 -0.36 -14.86 -4.54
N GLU A 78 0.13 -15.21 -3.34
CA GLU A 78 0.44 -16.59 -2.98
C GLU A 78 -0.83 -17.47 -2.97
N ALA A 79 -1.94 -16.95 -2.45
CA ALA A 79 -3.22 -17.65 -2.48
C ALA A 79 -3.71 -17.88 -3.92
N ILE A 80 -3.64 -16.86 -4.77
CA ILE A 80 -3.97 -16.96 -6.20
C ILE A 80 -3.12 -18.03 -6.89
N GLN A 81 -1.81 -18.07 -6.62
CA GLN A 81 -0.92 -19.06 -7.22
C GLN A 81 -1.29 -20.48 -6.81
N ARG A 82 -1.59 -20.71 -5.52
CA ARG A 82 -2.04 -22.03 -5.03
C ARG A 82 -3.33 -22.50 -5.70
N ILE A 83 -4.28 -21.59 -5.94
CA ILE A 83 -5.53 -21.92 -6.64
C ILE A 83 -5.23 -22.33 -8.09
N LYS A 84 -4.39 -21.56 -8.79
CA LYS A 84 -3.98 -21.88 -10.17
C LYS A 84 -3.28 -23.23 -10.28
N ASP A 85 -2.39 -23.55 -9.34
CA ASP A 85 -1.65 -24.82 -9.33
C ASP A 85 -2.58 -26.03 -9.06
N ALA A 86 -3.58 -25.83 -8.18
CA ALA A 86 -4.59 -26.84 -7.89
C ALA A 86 -5.55 -27.11 -9.07
N ASP A 87 -5.94 -26.07 -9.80
CA ASP A 87 -6.79 -26.19 -10.99
C ASP A 87 -6.04 -26.73 -12.22
N GLY A 88 -4.73 -26.45 -12.34
CA GLY A 88 -3.88 -26.95 -13.44
C GLY A 88 -3.44 -28.41 -13.30
N SER A 89 -3.81 -29.11 -12.22
CA SER A 89 -3.42 -30.49 -11.92
C SER A 89 -4.44 -31.56 -12.40
N TYR A 90 -5.03 -31.38 -13.59
CA TYR A 90 -5.87 -32.39 -14.27
C TYR A 90 -5.33 -32.77 -15.65
#